data_AF-A0A7C9B358-F1
#
_entry.id   AF-A0A7C9B358-F1
#
_cell.length_a   1.000
_cell.length_b   1.000
_cell.length_c   1.000
_cell.angle_alpha   90.00
_cell.angle_beta   90.00
_cell.angle_gamma   90.00
#
_symmetry.space_group_name_H-M   'P 1'
#
loop_
_entity.id
_entity.type
_entity.pdbx_description
1 polymer ?
#
loop_
_entity_poly.entity_id
_entity_poly.type
_entity_poly.pdbx_seq_one_letter_code
_entity_poly.pdbx_strand_id
1 'polypeptide(L)'
;DEEVAGPIPDAVGDITYLEDIRFVHVPNLVGPIPQAIARLKYLQSLWITNANITGAVPDFLGQLTELNYINLSVNKLSGTIPPSLSNLPKLRALFLERNQLTGSIPDSFGGL
;
A
#
# COMPACT_ATOMS: atom_id res chain seq x y z
N ASP A 1 25.70 4.37 -3.83
CA ASP A 1 24.85 3.38 -4.50
C ASP A 1 24.71 2.15 -3.64
N GLU A 2 23.87 2.24 -2.61
CA GLU A 2 23.36 1.06 -1.93
C GLU A 2 21.94 0.87 -2.43
N GLU A 3 21.73 -0.11 -3.29
CA GLU A 3 20.36 -0.48 -3.69
C GLU A 3 19.60 -0.87 -2.42
N VAL A 4 18.49 -0.17 -2.15
CA VAL A 4 17.60 -0.51 -1.03
C VAL A 4 17.18 -1.97 -1.18
N ALA A 5 17.64 -2.82 -0.26
CA ALA A 5 17.43 -4.26 -0.29
C ALA A 5 16.77 -4.73 1.01
N GLY A 6 15.89 -5.72 0.87
CA GLY A 6 15.17 -6.31 2.01
C GLY A 6 13.75 -5.73 2.19
N PRO A 7 13.13 -6.00 3.35
CA PRO A 7 11.78 -5.52 3.62
C PRO A 7 11.75 -4.02 3.94
N ILE A 8 10.56 -3.42 3.80
CA ILE A 8 10.30 -2.10 4.38
C ILE A 8 10.41 -2.25 5.91
N PRO A 9 11.34 -1.54 6.58
CA PRO A 9 11.56 -1.71 8.00
C PRO A 9 10.42 -1.07 8.81
N ASP A 10 10.08 -1.65 9.95
CA ASP A 10 9.07 -1.09 10.87
C ASP A 10 9.41 0.33 11.33
N ALA A 11 10.68 0.71 11.34
CA ALA A 11 11.14 2.06 11.65
C ALA A 11 10.52 3.15 10.75
N VAL A 12 9.99 2.79 9.56
CA VAL A 12 9.23 3.74 8.74
C VAL A 12 8.02 4.31 9.51
N GLY A 13 7.41 3.51 10.39
CA GLY A 13 6.27 3.91 11.20
C GLY A 13 6.61 4.90 12.32
N ASP A 14 7.89 5.13 12.60
CA ASP A 14 8.35 6.09 13.61
C ASP A 14 8.47 7.51 13.01
N ILE A 15 8.46 7.63 11.68
CA ILE A 15 8.48 8.91 10.96
C ILE A 15 7.03 9.38 10.78
N THR A 16 6.33 9.63 11.89
CA THR A 16 4.87 9.81 11.93
C THR A 16 4.34 11.01 11.16
N TYR A 17 5.22 11.92 10.72
CA TYR A 17 4.91 13.09 9.91
C TYR A 17 5.02 12.83 8.39
N LEU A 18 5.31 11.60 7.96
CA LEU A 18 5.37 11.28 6.52
C LEU A 18 4.01 11.49 5.86
N GLU A 19 4.04 12.24 4.76
CA GLU A 19 2.89 12.44 3.87
C GLU A 19 3.00 11.60 2.60
N ASP A 20 4.20 11.19 2.21
CA ASP A 20 4.44 10.45 0.97
C ASP A 20 5.49 9.36 1.19
N ILE A 21 5.17 8.14 0.75
CA ILE A 21 6.10 7.03 0.64
C ILE A 21 6.15 6.61 -0.83
N ARG A 22 7.34 6.70 -1.44
CA ARG A 22 7.58 6.28 -2.83
C ARG A 22 8.73 5.30 -2.96
N PHE A 23 8.38 4.06 -3.28
CA PHE A 23 9.26 3.02 -3.77
C PHE A 23 8.81 2.64 -5.19
N VAL A 24 9.48 3.24 -6.18
CA VAL A 24 9.16 3.01 -7.60
C VAL A 24 10.38 2.37 -8.24
N HIS A 25 10.19 1.19 -8.83
CA HIS A 25 11.27 0.42 -9.47
C HIS A 25 12.41 0.08 -8.49
N VAL A 26 12.05 -0.62 -7.41
CA VAL A 26 13.01 -1.08 -6.38
C VAL A 26 12.98 -2.61 -6.34
N PRO A 27 13.73 -3.31 -7.22
CA PRO A 27 13.62 -4.75 -7.39
C PRO A 27 14.05 -5.55 -6.15
N ASN A 28 14.92 -5.00 -5.31
CA ASN A 28 15.38 -5.68 -4.10
C ASN A 28 14.49 -5.43 -2.88
N LEU A 29 13.41 -4.63 -3.02
CA LEU A 29 12.41 -4.43 -1.99
C LEU A 29 11.43 -5.61 -1.99
N VAL A 30 11.38 -6.33 -0.86
CA VAL A 30 10.67 -7.62 -0.72
C VAL A 30 9.80 -7.65 0.53
N GLY A 31 9.09 -8.76 0.76
CA GLY A 31 8.30 -8.96 1.98
C GLY A 31 6.98 -8.19 1.97
N PRO A 32 6.22 -8.24 3.07
CA PRO A 32 4.92 -7.57 3.17
C PRO A 32 5.05 -6.07 3.46
N ILE A 33 3.95 -5.35 3.21
CA ILE A 33 3.77 -3.99 3.72
C ILE A 33 3.65 -4.06 5.26
N PRO A 34 4.54 -3.43 6.03
CA PRO A 34 4.59 -3.59 7.49
C PRO A 34 3.42 -2.90 8.19
N GLN A 35 2.94 -3.50 9.28
CA GLN A 35 1.89 -2.95 10.15
C GLN A 35 2.26 -1.56 10.69
N ALA A 36 3.56 -1.26 10.82
CA ALA A 36 4.04 0.02 11.30
C ALA A 36 3.53 1.22 10.47
N ILE A 37 3.20 1.03 9.18
CA ILE A 37 2.60 2.08 8.33
C ILE A 37 1.25 2.55 8.87
N ALA A 38 0.53 1.74 9.67
CA ALA A 38 -0.71 2.16 10.33
C ALA A 38 -0.55 3.36 11.29
N ARG A 39 0.69 3.68 11.69
CA ARG A 39 1.03 4.84 12.53
C ARG A 39 1.08 6.16 11.76
N LEU A 40 1.19 6.12 10.43
CA LEU A 40 1.42 7.30 9.59
C LEU A 40 0.12 8.02 9.27
N LYS A 41 -0.44 8.70 10.29
CA LYS A 41 -1.79 9.31 10.20
C LYS A 41 -1.89 10.48 9.21
N TYR A 42 -0.77 11.04 8.78
CA TYR A 42 -0.70 12.10 7.78
C TYR A 42 -0.36 11.61 6.38
N LEU A 43 -0.25 10.29 6.17
CA LEU A 43 0.13 9.72 4.88
C LEU A 43 -0.96 9.99 3.83
N GLN A 44 -0.57 10.70 2.77
CA GLN A 44 -1.42 11.08 1.65
C GLN A 44 -1.18 10.22 0.41
N SER A 45 0.05 9.73 0.23
CA SER A 45 0.44 8.96 -0.94
C SER A 45 1.26 7.74 -0.55
N LEU A 46 0.84 6.57 -1.02
CA LEU A 46 1.58 5.32 -0.89
C LEU A 46 1.81 4.74 -2.28
N TRP A 47 3.06 4.84 -2.75
CA TRP A 47 3.50 4.32 -4.04
C TRP A 47 4.54 3.24 -3.80
N ILE A 48 4.15 1.99 -4.00
CA ILE A 48 5.07 0.85 -3.98
C ILE A 48 4.80 0.06 -5.26
N THR A 49 5.50 0.38 -6.35
CA THR A 49 5.24 -0.21 -7.67
C THR A 49 6.52 -0.71 -8.32
N ASN A 50 6.39 -1.80 -9.08
CA ASN A 50 7.49 -2.46 -9.77
C ASN A 50 8.58 -2.91 -8.77
N ALA A 51 8.13 -3.63 -7.74
CA ALA A 51 8.96 -4.21 -6.69
C ALA A 51 8.54 -5.67 -6.45
N ASN A 52 9.11 -6.32 -5.42
CA ASN A 52 8.86 -7.71 -5.07
C ASN A 52 8.05 -7.85 -3.77
N ILE A 53 7.14 -6.90 -3.48
CA ILE A 53 6.29 -6.95 -2.30
C ILE A 53 5.32 -8.15 -2.38
N THR A 54 5.18 -8.86 -1.27
CA THR A 54 4.39 -10.10 -1.12
C THR A 54 3.31 -9.95 -0.05
N GLY A 55 2.43 -10.95 0.10
CA GLY A 55 1.39 -10.95 1.12
C GLY A 55 0.12 -10.21 0.67
N ALA A 56 -0.81 -10.00 1.59
CA ALA A 56 -2.07 -9.34 1.29
C ALA A 56 -1.94 -7.82 1.22
N VAL A 57 -2.85 -7.16 0.52
CA VAL A 57 -3.09 -5.72 0.70
C VAL A 57 -3.59 -5.54 2.14
N PRO A 58 -2.91 -4.74 2.99
CA PRO A 58 -3.31 -4.65 4.39
C PRO A 58 -4.62 -3.90 4.59
N ASP A 59 -5.48 -4.42 5.45
CA ASP A 59 -6.77 -3.83 5.81
C ASP A 59 -6.64 -2.52 6.60
N PHE A 60 -5.56 -2.37 7.38
CA PHE A 60 -5.26 -1.15 8.15
C PHE A 60 -5.09 0.09 7.28
N LEU A 61 -4.79 -0.07 5.97
CA LEU A 61 -4.72 1.06 5.04
C LEU A 61 -6.04 1.82 5.00
N GLY A 62 -7.18 1.15 5.21
CA GLY A 62 -8.49 1.78 5.32
C GLY A 62 -8.69 2.70 6.54
N GLN A 63 -7.72 2.74 7.47
CA GLN A 63 -7.73 3.64 8.64
C GLN A 63 -6.88 4.91 8.43
N LEU A 64 -6.17 5.02 7.31
CA LEU A 64 -5.31 6.17 6.99
C LEU A 64 -6.11 7.18 6.17
N THR A 65 -6.99 7.91 6.85
CA THR A 65 -8.01 8.77 6.23
C THR A 65 -7.47 9.93 5.37
N GLU A 66 -6.18 10.22 5.48
CA GLU A 66 -5.49 11.21 4.66
C GLU A 66 -5.03 10.68 3.30
N LEU A 67 -5.11 9.36 3.05
CA LEU A 67 -4.69 8.76 1.79
C LEU A 67 -5.55 9.25 0.61
N ASN A 68 -4.86 9.81 -0.37
CA ASN A 68 -5.41 10.22 -1.66
C ASN A 68 -5.03 9.22 -2.77
N TYR A 69 -3.83 8.65 -2.69
CA TYR A 69 -3.28 7.80 -3.75
C TYR A 69 -2.68 6.53 -3.16
N ILE A 70 -3.13 5.38 -3.65
CA ILE A 70 -2.55 4.08 -3.35
C ILE A 70 -2.16 3.43 -4.68
N ASN A 71 -0.87 3.24 -4.89
CA ASN A 71 -0.35 2.49 -6.01
C ASN A 71 0.48 1.32 -5.51
N LEU A 72 -0.08 0.11 -5.60
CA LEU A 72 0.58 -1.15 -5.28
C LEU A 72 0.72 -2.06 -6.51
N SER A 73 0.60 -1.48 -7.70
CA SER A 73 0.66 -2.21 -8.98
C SER A 73 2.02 -2.86 -9.21
N VAL A 74 2.06 -3.91 -10.03
CA VAL A 74 3.31 -4.59 -10.42
C VAL A 74 4.11 -5.08 -9.20
N ASN A 75 3.46 -5.89 -8.36
CA ASN A 75 4.07 -6.59 -7.23
C ASN A 75 3.66 -8.08 -7.24
N LYS A 76 3.88 -8.76 -6.11
CA LYS A 76 3.49 -10.16 -5.87
C LYS A 76 2.44 -10.25 -4.75
N LEU A 77 1.59 -9.23 -4.61
CA LEU A 77 0.52 -9.23 -3.61
C LEU A 77 -0.53 -10.30 -3.95
N SER A 78 -1.07 -10.95 -2.93
CA SER A 78 -2.04 -12.05 -3.06
C SER A 78 -3.23 -11.86 -2.12
N GLY A 79 -4.23 -12.75 -2.19
CA GLY A 79 -5.47 -12.62 -1.41
C GLY A 79 -6.44 -11.62 -2.04
N THR A 80 -7.40 -11.12 -1.26
CA THR A 80 -8.49 -10.27 -1.74
C THR A 80 -8.21 -8.78 -1.53
N ILE A 81 -8.97 -7.93 -2.22
CA ILE A 81 -8.97 -6.48 -2.00
C ILE A 81 -9.74 -6.19 -0.69
N PRO A 82 -9.14 -5.52 0.31
CA PRO A 82 -9.83 -5.18 1.54
C PRO A 82 -10.98 -4.20 1.26
N PRO A 83 -12.22 -4.52 1.68
CA PRO A 83 -13.34 -3.58 1.59
C PRO A 83 -13.09 -2.28 2.36
N SER A 84 -12.24 -2.31 3.39
CA SER A 84 -11.88 -1.13 4.19
C SER A 84 -11.28 0.02 3.37
N LEU A 85 -10.67 -0.28 2.22
CA LEU A 85 -10.12 0.76 1.33
C LEU A 85 -11.20 1.69 0.76
N SER A 86 -12.46 1.22 0.62
CA SER A 86 -13.57 2.07 0.19
C SER A 86 -14.00 3.08 1.24
N ASN A 87 -13.55 2.93 2.50
CA ASN A 87 -13.86 3.86 3.58
C ASN A 87 -12.94 5.10 3.59
N LEU A 88 -11.96 5.16 2.70
CA LEU A 88 -11.00 6.26 2.63
C LEU A 88 -11.65 7.50 2.01
N PRO A 89 -11.95 8.56 2.79
CA PRO A 89 -12.78 9.67 2.34
C PRO A 89 -12.11 10.57 1.30
N LYS A 90 -10.77 10.46 1.17
CA LYS A 90 -9.95 11.28 0.27
C LYS A 90 -9.38 10.47 -0.90
N LEU A 91 -9.65 9.17 -1.00
CA LEU A 91 -9.05 8.32 -2.01
C LEU A 91 -9.51 8.73 -3.41
N ARG A 92 -8.55 8.98 -4.29
CA ARG A 92 -8.76 9.42 -5.67
C ARG A 92 -8.32 8.39 -6.69
N ALA A 93 -7.32 7.59 -6.36
CA ALA A 93 -6.84 6.53 -7.23
C ALA A 93 -6.32 5.34 -6.43
N LEU A 94 -6.69 4.15 -6.91
CA LEU A 94 -6.22 2.87 -6.40
C LEU A 94 -5.73 2.02 -7.58
N PHE A 95 -4.43 1.75 -7.60
CA PHE A 95 -3.79 0.90 -8.61
C PHE A 95 -3.33 -0.40 -7.96
N LEU A 96 -3.91 -1.51 -8.38
CA LEU A 96 -3.65 -2.86 -7.85
C LEU A 96 -3.33 -3.88 -8.95
N GLU A 97 -3.34 -3.45 -10.21
CA GLU A 97 -3.13 -4.31 -11.37
C GLU A 97 -1.75 -4.96 -11.36
N ARG A 98 -1.61 -6.08 -12.08
CA ARG A 98 -0.36 -6.84 -12.17
C ARG A 98 0.14 -7.32 -10.79
N ASN A 99 -0.79 -7.86 -10.00
CA ASN A 99 -0.56 -8.63 -8.79
C ASN A 99 -1.18 -10.04 -8.93
N GLN A 100 -1.16 -10.82 -7.86
CA GLN A 100 -1.79 -12.15 -7.75
C GLN A 100 -3.06 -12.10 -6.89
N LEU A 101 -3.77 -10.97 -6.92
CA LEU A 101 -5.00 -10.77 -6.18
C LEU A 101 -6.13 -11.65 -6.75
N THR A 102 -6.98 -12.13 -5.86
CA THR A 102 -8.12 -13.01 -6.16
C THR A 102 -9.40 -12.46 -5.55
N GLY A 103 -10.53 -13.11 -5.83
CA GLY A 103 -11.86 -12.67 -5.38
C GLY A 103 -12.46 -11.58 -6.28
N SER A 104 -13.66 -11.14 -5.92
CA SER A 104 -14.35 -10.04 -6.59
C SER A 104 -13.90 -8.69 -6.05
N ILE A 105 -14.10 -7.63 -6.84
CA ILE A 105 -14.06 -6.26 -6.33
C ILE A 105 -15.17 -6.14 -5.27
N PRO A 106 -14.88 -5.67 -4.05
CA PRO A 106 -15.90 -5.53 -3.02
C PRO A 106 -16.99 -4.54 -3.44
N ASP A 107 -18.27 -4.86 -3.19
CA ASP A 107 -19.40 -4.00 -3.58
C ASP A 107 -19.32 -2.59 -2.96
N SER A 108 -18.60 -2.44 -1.85
CA SER A 108 -18.36 -1.15 -1.20
C SER A 108 -17.59 -0.14 -2.06
N PHE A 109 -16.93 -0.61 -3.13
CA PHE A 109 -16.28 0.26 -4.12
C PHE A 109 -17.25 0.89 -5.13
N GLY A 110 -18.53 0.51 -5.15
CA GLY A 110 -19.50 1.02 -6.12
C GLY A 110 -19.77 2.52 -6.07
N GLY A 111 -19.26 3.23 -5.05
CA GLY A 111 -19.35 4.69 -4.91
C GLY A 111 -18.03 5.46 -5.13
N LEU A 112 -16.94 4.77 -5.48
CA LEU A 112 -15.64 5.38 -5.84
C LEU A 112 -15.61 5.80 -7.32
#